data_AF-Q8EUU1-F1
#
_entry.id   AF-Q8EUU1-F1
#
_cell.length_a   1.000
_cell.length_b   1.000
_cell.length_c   1.000
_cell.angle_alpha   90.00
_cell.angle_beta   90.00
_cell.angle_gamma   90.00
#
_symmetry.space_group_name_H-M   'P 1'
#
loop_
_entity.id
_entity.type
_entity.pdbx_description
1 polymer ?
#
loop_
_entity_poly.entity_id
_entity_poly.type
_entity_poly.pdbx_seq_one_letter_code
_entity_poly.pdbx_strand_id
1 'polypeptide(L)'
;MVKTHMLKLVVDLAKKVTNVEFEDLQLNEDKKAGSVFVKFELEQDMSEKITLALVYKELKEMRTEFRTDISELKTDVAQLKVDVAELKTDVAQLKVDVAAIKACPTIQKELKIAQ
;
A
#
# COMPACT_ATOMS: atom_id res chain seq x y z
N MET A 1 6.36 -11.14 41.34
CA MET A 1 7.48 -10.41 40.73
C MET A 1 7.52 -10.54 39.20
N VAL A 2 7.58 -11.76 38.64
CA VAL A 2 7.61 -11.98 37.16
C VAL A 2 6.38 -11.42 36.44
N LYS A 3 5.18 -11.63 37.00
CA LYS A 3 3.91 -11.15 36.43
C LYS A 3 3.86 -9.63 36.32
N THR A 4 4.38 -8.92 37.32
CA THR A 4 4.47 -7.45 37.36
C THR A 4 5.45 -6.92 36.30
N HIS A 5 6.55 -7.64 36.09
CA HIS A 5 7.56 -7.27 35.10
C HIS A 5 7.05 -7.44 33.67
N MET A 6 6.36 -8.57 33.39
CA MET A 6 5.70 -8.75 32.10
C MET A 6 4.63 -7.68 31.84
N LEU A 7 3.86 -7.31 32.86
CA LEU A 7 2.82 -6.29 32.72
C LEU A 7 3.41 -4.93 32.33
N LYS A 8 4.53 -4.56 32.95
CA LYS A 8 5.27 -3.34 32.60
C LYS A 8 5.79 -3.39 31.16
N LEU A 9 6.33 -4.53 30.74
CA LEU A 9 6.84 -4.72 29.38
C LEU A 9 5.74 -4.55 28.33
N VAL A 10 4.55 -5.11 28.58
CA VAL A 10 3.39 -5.03 27.67
C VAL A 10 2.85 -3.60 27.60
N VAL A 11 2.78 -2.90 28.73
CA VAL A 11 2.35 -1.50 28.79
C VAL A 11 3.33 -0.58 28.06
N ASP A 12 4.63 -0.78 28.27
CA ASP A 12 5.69 -0.01 27.60
C ASP A 12 5.67 -0.26 26.08
N LEU A 13 5.43 -1.50 25.65
CA LEU A 13 5.27 -1.85 24.23
C LEU A 13 4.02 -1.20 23.63
N ALA A 14 2.89 -1.20 24.35
CA ALA A 14 1.65 -0.57 23.91
C ALA A 14 1.82 0.94 23.71
N LYS A 15 2.42 1.64 24.69
CA LYS A 15 2.74 3.08 24.61
C LYS A 15 3.60 3.40 23.38
N LYS A 16 4.63 2.57 23.12
CA LYS A 16 5.53 2.73 21.96
C LYS A 16 4.85 2.51 20.61
N VAL A 17 3.87 1.60 20.55
CA VAL A 17 3.15 1.27 19.31
C VAL A 17 2.03 2.26 19.01
N THR A 18 1.33 2.79 20.04
CA THR A 18 0.13 3.61 19.85
C THR A 18 0.36 5.12 19.99
N ASN A 19 1.46 5.56 20.59
CA ASN A 19 1.76 6.98 20.86
C ASN A 19 0.69 7.69 21.73
N VAL A 20 -0.02 6.93 22.58
CA VAL A 20 -1.08 7.41 23.49
C VAL A 20 -0.70 7.07 24.94
N GLU A 21 -0.79 8.05 25.84
CA GLU A 21 -0.64 7.85 27.28
C GLU A 21 -1.92 7.24 27.87
N PHE A 22 -1.85 6.01 28.37
CA PHE A 22 -2.96 5.37 29.10
C PHE A 22 -2.95 5.87 30.55
N GLU A 23 -3.92 6.69 30.94
CA GLU A 23 -3.92 7.40 32.23
C GLU A 23 -4.35 6.59 33.46
N ASP A 24 -4.93 5.39 33.37
CA ASP A 24 -5.42 4.69 34.58
C ASP A 24 -4.91 3.25 34.75
N LEU A 25 -3.88 3.10 35.59
CA LEU A 25 -3.48 1.86 36.26
C LEU A 25 -3.43 2.13 37.77
N GLN A 26 -4.55 2.03 38.47
CA GLN A 26 -4.60 2.28 39.92
C GLN A 26 -4.52 0.98 40.75
N LEU A 27 -3.62 0.96 41.74
CA LEU A 27 -3.49 -0.06 42.78
C LEU A 27 -4.42 0.29 43.95
N ASN A 28 -5.41 -0.55 44.27
CA ASN A 28 -6.26 -0.35 45.45
C ASN A 28 -6.06 -1.50 46.47
N GLU A 29 -5.71 -1.16 47.71
CA GLU A 29 -5.63 -2.09 48.84
C GLU A 29 -7.03 -2.33 49.43
N ASP A 30 -7.50 -3.58 49.47
CA ASP A 30 -8.71 -3.93 50.22
C ASP A 30 -8.36 -4.21 51.70
N LYS A 31 -8.73 -3.26 52.57
CA LYS A 31 -8.40 -3.25 54.00
C LYS A 31 -9.07 -4.37 54.82
N LYS A 32 -10.01 -5.14 54.24
CA LYS A 32 -10.74 -6.19 54.97
C LYS A 32 -10.11 -7.59 54.91
N ALA A 33 -9.23 -7.87 53.94
CA ALA A 33 -8.70 -9.22 53.72
C ALA A 33 -7.17 -9.33 53.89
N GLY A 34 -6.46 -8.22 54.15
CA GLY A 34 -4.99 -8.23 54.24
C GLY A 34 -4.32 -8.84 53.00
N SER A 35 -4.99 -8.76 51.85
CA SER A 35 -4.61 -9.45 50.62
C SER A 35 -4.51 -8.45 49.47
N VAL A 36 -3.32 -8.39 48.90
CA VAL A 36 -3.03 -7.59 47.70
C VAL A 36 -3.47 -8.40 46.49
N PHE A 37 -4.73 -8.22 46.07
CA PHE A 37 -5.22 -8.79 44.83
C PHE A 37 -4.97 -7.80 43.69
N VAL A 38 -4.19 -8.21 42.68
CA VAL A 38 -4.26 -7.55 41.38
C VAL A 38 -5.57 -7.98 40.75
N LYS A 39 -6.53 -7.07 40.63
CA LYS A 39 -7.74 -7.30 39.83
C LYS A 39 -7.31 -7.39 38.36
N PHE A 40 -6.98 -8.59 37.90
CA PHE A 40 -6.85 -8.90 36.48
C PHE A 40 -8.26 -9.11 35.92
N GLU A 41 -9.03 -8.03 35.82
CA GLU A 41 -9.96 -7.93 34.71
C GLU A 41 -9.11 -7.43 33.54
N LEU A 42 -8.46 -8.35 32.84
CA LEU A 42 -8.30 -8.13 31.41
C LEU A 42 -9.71 -8.28 30.86
N GLU A 43 -10.52 -7.21 30.95
CA GLU A 43 -11.83 -7.20 30.32
C GLU A 43 -11.61 -7.61 28.85
N GLN A 44 -12.38 -8.57 28.36
CA GLN A 44 -12.36 -9.01 26.96
C GLN A 44 -12.27 -7.81 25.98
N ASP A 45 -12.95 -6.72 26.35
CA ASP A 45 -12.97 -5.41 25.70
C ASP A 45 -11.58 -4.77 25.45
N MET A 46 -10.63 -4.90 26.38
CA MET A 46 -9.28 -4.34 26.20
C MET A 46 -8.42 -5.16 25.23
N SER A 47 -8.60 -6.48 25.19
CA SER A 47 -7.95 -7.34 24.19
C SER A 47 -8.49 -7.05 22.78
N GLU A 48 -9.79 -6.83 22.66
CA GLU A 48 -10.44 -6.45 21.39
C GLU A 48 -9.99 -5.06 20.92
N LYS A 49 -9.93 -4.07 21.81
CA LYS A 49 -9.44 -2.72 21.50
C LYS A 49 -7.98 -2.70 21.04
N ILE A 50 -7.11 -3.46 21.69
CA ILE A 50 -5.69 -3.60 21.28
C ILE A 50 -5.61 -4.26 19.90
N THR A 51 -6.40 -5.32 19.67
CA THR A 51 -6.42 -6.01 18.37
C THR A 51 -6.93 -5.09 17.25
N LEU A 52 -8.00 -4.34 17.49
CA LEU A 52 -8.55 -3.39 16.52
C LEU A 52 -7.56 -2.25 16.19
N ALA A 53 -6.82 -1.75 17.18
CA ALA A 53 -5.80 -0.73 16.96
C ALA A 53 -4.65 -1.21 16.07
N LEU A 54 -4.22 -2.47 16.24
CA LEU A 54 -3.19 -3.09 15.39
C LEU A 54 -3.72 -3.27 13.96
N VAL A 55 -4.93 -3.81 13.81
CA VAL A 55 -5.57 -3.98 12.49
C VAL A 55 -5.77 -2.62 11.79
N TYR A 56 -6.18 -1.58 12.51
CA TYR A 56 -6.32 -0.23 11.95
C TYR A 56 -4.98 0.31 11.45
N LYS A 57 -3.89 0.09 12.19
CA LYS A 57 -2.54 0.50 11.78
C LYS A 57 -2.13 -0.19 10.49
N GLU A 58 -2.26 -1.51 10.41
CA GLU A 58 -1.93 -2.29 9.21
C GLU A 58 -2.79 -1.86 8.00
N LEU A 59 -4.11 -1.67 8.19
CA LEU A 59 -5.00 -1.18 7.15
C LEU A 59 -4.64 0.24 6.69
N LYS A 60 -4.21 1.10 7.62
CA LYS A 60 -3.77 2.46 7.30
C LYS A 60 -2.48 2.46 6.49
N GLU A 61 -1.53 1.58 6.83
CA GLU A 61 -0.27 1.39 6.11
C GLU A 61 -0.53 0.83 4.71
N MET A 62 -1.30 -0.26 4.59
CA MET A 62 -1.71 -0.87 3.32
C MET A 62 -2.45 0.12 2.41
N ARG A 63 -3.38 0.92 2.96
CA ARG A 63 -4.06 1.97 2.21
C ARG A 63 -3.08 3.02 1.66
N THR A 64 -2.02 3.31 2.41
CA THR A 64 -1.01 4.28 2.00
C THR A 64 -0.15 3.71 0.87
N GLU A 65 0.27 2.45 0.98
CA GLU A 65 0.98 1.72 -0.08
C GLU A 65 0.17 1.65 -1.37
N PHE A 66 -1.10 1.19 -1.31
CA PHE A 66 -1.97 1.16 -2.49
C PHE A 66 -2.18 2.53 -3.12
N ARG A 67 -2.18 3.61 -2.35
CA ARG A 67 -2.29 4.97 -2.90
C ARG A 67 -1.05 5.34 -3.72
N THR A 68 0.13 4.92 -3.27
CA THR A 68 1.38 5.09 -4.00
C THR A 68 1.35 4.30 -5.30
N ASP A 69 1.05 2.99 -5.24
CA ASP A 69 0.98 2.11 -6.41
C ASP A 69 0.00 2.63 -7.47
N ILE A 70 -1.19 3.08 -7.04
CA ILE A 70 -2.19 3.66 -7.96
C ILE A 70 -1.67 4.95 -8.61
N SER A 71 -0.85 5.73 -7.90
CA SER A 71 -0.29 6.98 -8.43
C SER A 71 0.82 6.70 -9.45
N GLU A 72 1.66 5.70 -9.19
CA GLU A 72 2.67 5.21 -10.13
C GLU A 72 2.00 4.64 -11.39
N LEU A 73 1.01 3.77 -11.23
CA LEU A 73 0.26 3.19 -12.35
C LEU A 73 -0.42 4.26 -13.22
N LYS A 74 -0.95 5.34 -12.61
CA LYS A 74 -1.51 6.47 -13.36
C LYS A 74 -0.45 7.17 -14.22
N THR A 75 0.76 7.28 -13.71
CA THR A 75 1.89 7.89 -14.42
C THR A 75 2.30 7.01 -15.60
N ASP A 76 2.46 5.71 -15.38
CA ASP A 76 2.80 4.74 -16.42
C ASP A 76 1.74 4.71 -17.54
N VAL A 77 0.46 4.70 -17.16
CA VAL A 77 -0.65 4.74 -18.13
C VAL A 77 -0.67 6.06 -18.91
N ALA A 78 -0.29 7.19 -18.30
CA ALA A 78 -0.17 8.45 -19.01
C ALA A 78 0.97 8.41 -20.04
N GLN A 79 2.13 7.85 -19.67
CA GLN A 79 3.26 7.67 -20.59
C GLN A 79 2.91 6.74 -21.75
N LEU A 80 2.28 5.59 -21.46
CA LEU A 80 1.83 4.65 -22.50
C LEU A 80 0.86 5.31 -23.49
N LYS A 81 0.01 6.25 -23.05
CA LYS A 81 -0.87 6.99 -23.96
C LYS A 81 -0.10 7.89 -24.93
N VAL A 82 0.98 8.51 -24.46
CA VAL A 82 1.88 9.33 -25.29
C VAL A 82 2.59 8.44 -26.31
N ASP A 83 3.24 7.36 -25.85
CA ASP A 83 3.97 6.44 -26.70
C ASP A 83 3.08 5.84 -27.80
N VAL A 84 1.84 5.47 -27.46
CA VAL A 84 0.86 4.95 -28.43
C VAL A 84 0.41 6.03 -29.44
N ALA A 85 0.33 7.29 -29.03
CA ALA A 85 0.01 8.39 -29.95
C ALA A 85 1.16 8.68 -30.94
N GLU A 86 2.40 8.63 -30.46
CA GLU A 86 3.60 8.72 -31.29
C GLU A 86 3.67 7.57 -32.29
N LEU A 87 3.51 6.32 -31.82
CA LEU A 87 3.46 5.14 -32.68
C LEU A 87 2.38 5.22 -33.76
N LYS A 88 1.20 5.77 -33.45
CA LYS A 88 0.14 5.98 -34.45
C LYS A 88 0.58 6.96 -35.54
N THR A 89 1.31 8.00 -35.16
CA THR A 89 1.84 9.00 -36.10
C THR A 89 2.91 8.39 -37.00
N ASP A 90 3.86 7.66 -36.41
CA ASP A 90 4.92 6.97 -37.16
C ASP A 90 4.35 5.96 -38.16
N VAL A 91 3.35 5.16 -37.74
CA VAL A 91 2.68 4.20 -38.61
C VAL A 91 1.92 4.90 -39.75
N ALA A 92 1.32 6.07 -39.50
CA ALA A 92 0.67 6.86 -40.55
C ALA A 92 1.70 7.38 -41.57
N GLN A 93 2.85 7.88 -41.10
CA GLN A 93 3.94 8.33 -41.97
C GLN A 93 4.52 7.16 -42.79
N LEU A 94 4.78 6.01 -42.16
CA LEU A 94 5.24 4.81 -42.85
C LEU A 94 4.28 4.37 -43.95
N LYS A 95 2.96 4.49 -43.74
CA LYS A 95 1.97 4.20 -44.78
C LYS A 95 2.11 5.14 -45.98
N VAL A 96 2.36 6.44 -45.74
CA VAL A 96 2.60 7.44 -46.80
C VAL A 96 3.89 7.10 -47.55
N ASP A 97 4.97 6.82 -46.84
CA ASP A 97 6.27 6.52 -47.44
C ASP A 97 6.21 5.25 -48.30
N VAL A 98 5.56 4.19 -47.80
CA VAL A 98 5.35 2.95 -48.56
C VAL A 98 4.49 3.19 -49.80
N ALA A 99 3.46 4.04 -49.72
CA ALA A 99 2.66 4.39 -50.90
C ALA A 99 3.49 5.15 -51.94
N ALA A 100 4.33 6.10 -51.52
CA ALA A 100 5.22 6.84 -52.40
C ALA A 100 6.25 5.93 -53.09
N ILE A 101 6.86 4.99 -52.34
CA ILE A 101 7.77 3.98 -52.89
C ILE A 101 7.06 3.13 -53.95
N LYS A 102 5.84 2.64 -53.65
CA LYS A 102 5.04 1.87 -54.61
C LYS A 102 4.63 2.66 -55.86
N ALA A 103 4.55 3.99 -55.78
CA ALA A 103 4.28 4.86 -56.91
C ALA A 103 5.52 5.11 -57.80
N CYS A 104 6.73 4.76 -57.34
CA CYS A 104 7.96 5.00 -58.07
C CYS A 104 7.99 4.24 -59.43
N PRO A 105 8.15 4.92 -60.58
CA PRO A 105 8.06 4.28 -61.89
C PRO A 105 9.11 3.20 -62.15
N THR A 106 10.33 3.35 -61.62
CA THR A 106 11.39 2.33 -61.74
C THR A 106 11.01 1.06 -60.99
N ILE A 107 10.53 1.18 -59.75
CA ILE A 107 10.06 0.04 -58.93
C ILE A 107 8.87 -0.65 -59.59
N GLN A 108 7.90 0.11 -60.10
CA GLN A 108 6.75 -0.47 -60.80
C GLN A 108 7.14 -1.26 -62.07
N LYS A 109 8.17 -0.81 -62.80
CA LYS A 109 8.69 -1.53 -63.95
C LYS A 109 9.33 -2.85 -63.53
N GLU A 110 10.18 -2.83 -62.50
CA GLU A 110 10.85 -4.03 -61.98
C GLU A 110 9.85 -5.07 -61.46
N LEU A 111 8.83 -4.65 -60.69
CA LEU A 111 7.81 -5.57 -60.18
C LEU A 111 7.03 -6.27 -61.28
N LYS A 112 6.71 -5.56 -62.37
CA LYS A 112 5.98 -6.11 -63.53
C LYS A 112 6.79 -7.09 -64.37
N ILE A 113 8.13 -7.03 -64.29
CA ILE A 113 9.03 -7.94 -65.01
C ILE A 113 9.24 -9.24 -64.19
N ALA A 114 9.01 -9.20 -62.88
CA ALA A 114 9.19 -10.31 -61.95
C ALA A 114 7.94 -11.18 -61.71
N GLN A 115 6.78 -10.84 -62.29
CA GLN A 115 5.50 -11.56 -62.19
C GLN A 115 5.13 -12.19 -63.53
#